data_AF-A0A9E4H785-F1
#
_entry.id   AF-A0A9E4H785-F1
#
_cell.length_a   1.000
_cell.length_b   1.000
_cell.length_c   1.000
_cell.angle_alpha   90.00
_cell.angle_beta   90.00
_cell.angle_gamma   90.00
#
_symmetry.space_group_name_H-M   'P 1'
#
loop_
_entity.id
_entity.type
_entity.pdbx_description
1 polymer ?
#
loop_
_entity_poly.entity_id
_entity_poly.type
_entity_poly.pdbx_seq_one_letter_code
_entity_poly.pdbx_strand_id
1 'polypeptide(L)' 'QVTCPHQSGLIYAVPGDRSWVCTDELRPAHAMAGFFRELIALGDPRVESLMQEWGLYYRSLPLDSEENPGNL' A
#
# COMPACT_ATOMS: atom_id res chain seq x y z
N GLN A 1 -11.69 -7.30 -5.14
CA GLN A 1 -12.61 -6.33 -5.76
C GLN A 1 -13.07 -5.36 -4.69
N VAL A 2 -13.33 -4.11 -5.05
CA VAL A 2 -13.86 -3.07 -4.16
C VAL A 2 -15.08 -2.49 -4.86
N THR A 3 -16.27 -2.95 -4.47
CA THR A 3 -17.51 -2.67 -5.22
C THR A 3 -18.70 -2.41 -4.31
N CYS A 4 -19.57 -1.50 -4.74
CA CYS A 4 -20.88 -1.17 -4.18
C CYS A 4 -21.78 -0.63 -5.32
N PRO A 5 -23.08 -0.36 -5.08
CA PRO A 5 -23.97 0.15 -6.13
C PRO A 5 -23.53 1.48 -6.80
N HIS A 6 -22.65 2.25 -6.14
CA HIS A 6 -22.21 3.56 -6.62
C HIS A 6 -20.80 3.53 -7.24
N GLN A 7 -20.02 2.47 -7.00
CA GLN A 7 -18.62 2.40 -7.45
C GLN A 7 -18.15 0.95 -7.57
N SER A 8 -17.36 0.63 -8.60
CA SER A 8 -16.83 -0.72 -8.80
C SER A 8 -15.42 -0.71 -9.36
N GLY A 9 -14.52 -1.42 -8.69
CA GLY A 9 -13.12 -1.53 -9.11
C GLY A 9 -12.50 -2.90 -8.78
N LEU A 10 -11.50 -3.26 -9.59
CA LEU A 10 -10.62 -4.41 -9.34
C LEU A 10 -9.20 -3.90 -9.10
N ILE A 11 -8.72 -4.08 -7.88
CA ILE A 11 -7.31 -3.92 -7.53
C ILE A 11 -6.69 -5.31 -7.56
N TYR A 12 -5.63 -5.48 -8.35
CA TYR A 12 -4.86 -6.72 -8.45
C TYR A 12 -3.37 -6.39 -8.50
N ALA A 13 -2.55 -7.29 -7.97
CA ALA A 13 -1.10 -7.15 -7.96
C ALA A 13 -0.47 -8.20 -8.88
N VAL A 14 0.40 -7.75 -9.76
CA VAL A 14 1.25 -8.60 -10.61
C VAL A 14 2.69 -8.54 -10.10
N PRO A 15 3.55 -9.51 -10.48
CA PRO A 15 4.98 -9.40 -10.19
C PRO A 15 5.55 -8.06 -10.68
N GLY A 16 6.29 -7.37 -9.82
CA GLY A 16 6.99 -6.14 -10.16
C GLY A 16 8.31 -6.00 -9.41
N ASP A 17 9.19 -5.13 -9.89
CA ASP A 17 10.57 -5.00 -9.40
C ASP A 17 10.69 -4.61 -7.92
N ARG A 18 9.63 -4.06 -7.33
CA ARG A 18 9.59 -3.71 -5.89
C ARG A 18 8.81 -4.69 -5.03
N SER A 19 8.24 -5.75 -5.62
CA SER A 19 7.43 -6.75 -4.92
C SER A 19 7.83 -8.20 -5.24
N TRP A 20 8.91 -8.41 -6.00
CA TRP A 20 9.40 -9.72 -6.41
C TRP A 20 9.79 -10.63 -5.24
N VAL A 21 10.22 -10.03 -4.12
CA VAL A 21 10.72 -10.76 -2.94
C VAL A 21 9.61 -11.48 -2.17
N CYS A 22 8.34 -11.19 -2.47
CA CYS A 22 7.20 -11.72 -1.75
C CYS A 22 6.54 -12.89 -2.48
N THR A 23 5.98 -13.84 -1.73
CA THR A 23 5.19 -14.95 -2.28
C THR A 23 3.96 -14.44 -3.02
N ASP A 24 3.41 -15.23 -3.95
CA ASP A 24 2.20 -14.85 -4.70
C ASP A 24 1.04 -14.46 -3.78
N GLU A 25 0.88 -15.18 -2.67
CA GLU A 25 -0.17 -14.96 -1.67
C GLU A 25 -0.03 -13.62 -0.95
N LEU A 26 1.21 -13.22 -0.60
CA LEU A 26 1.48 -12.01 0.15
C LEU A 26 1.79 -10.80 -0.75
N ARG A 27 2.00 -11.01 -2.05
CA ARG A 27 2.33 -9.95 -3.00
C ARG A 27 1.33 -8.79 -3.01
N PRO A 28 0.00 -9.00 -2.98
CA PRO A 28 -0.94 -7.88 -2.92
C PRO A 28 -0.70 -6.98 -1.71
N ALA A 29 -0.48 -7.58 -0.54
CA ALA A 29 -0.20 -6.82 0.69
C ALA A 29 1.12 -6.06 0.57
N HIS A 30 2.19 -6.71 0.14
CA HIS A 30 3.51 -6.09 -0.04
C HIS A 30 3.45 -4.93 -1.04
N ALA A 31 2.87 -5.15 -2.22
CA ALA A 31 2.77 -4.15 -3.27
C ALA A 31 1.94 -2.95 -2.84
N MET A 32 0.78 -3.17 -2.22
CA MET A 32 -0.07 -2.07 -1.74
C MET A 32 0.61 -1.27 -0.62
N ALA A 33 1.21 -1.94 0.37
CA ALA A 33 1.90 -1.25 1.46
C ALA A 33 3.08 -0.41 0.94
N GLY A 34 3.92 -0.98 0.07
CA GLY A 34 5.03 -0.26 -0.55
C GLY A 34 4.56 0.92 -1.42
N PHE A 35 3.57 0.69 -2.28
CA PHE A 35 3.01 1.71 -3.16
C PHE A 35 2.44 2.89 -2.37
N PHE A 36 1.57 2.64 -1.39
CA PHE A 36 0.97 3.72 -0.61
C PHE A 36 1.99 4.46 0.25
N ARG A 37 2.98 3.78 0.83
CA ARG A 37 4.08 4.43 1.55
C ARG A 37 4.82 5.42 0.66
N GLU A 38 5.15 5.02 -0.55
CA GLU A 38 5.87 5.89 -1.48
C GLU A 38 4.97 7.01 -2.03
N LEU A 39 3.71 6.70 -2.31
CA LEU A 39 2.72 7.68 -2.77
C LEU A 39 2.55 8.83 -1.77
N ILE A 40 2.43 8.53 -0.47
CA ILE A 40 2.34 9.58 0.56
C ILE A 40 3.68 10.31 0.73
N ALA A 41 4.81 9.62 0.56
CA ALA A 41 6.14 10.22 0.69
C ALA A 41 6.45 11.21 -0.43
N LEU A 42 5.69 11.20 -1.54
CA LEU A 42 5.79 12.23 -2.58
C LEU A 42 5.42 13.62 -2.05
N GLY A 43 4.58 13.72 -1.01
CA GLY A 43 4.09 14.99 -0.48
C GLY A 43 3.37 15.85 -1.54
N ASP A 44 2.76 15.22 -2.55
CA ASP A 44 2.06 15.92 -3.62
C ASP A 44 0.70 16.42 -3.10
N PRO A 45 0.44 17.74 -3.07
CA PRO A 45 -0.80 18.27 -2.50
C PRO A 45 -2.06 17.81 -3.24
N ARG A 46 -1.93 17.38 -4.52
CA ARG A 46 -3.06 16.84 -5.29
C ARG A 46 -3.46 15.46 -4.78
N VAL A 47 -2.48 14.65 -4.40
CA VAL A 47 -2.72 13.32 -3.81
C VAL A 47 -3.33 13.49 -2.43
N GLU A 48 -2.82 14.40 -1.61
CA GLU A 48 -3.35 14.70 -0.28
C GLU A 48 -4.80 15.20 -0.35
N SER A 49 -5.13 16.10 -1.28
CA SER A 49 -6.50 16.59 -1.49
C SER A 49 -7.46 15.45 -1.86
N LEU A 50 -7.08 14.59 -2.81
CA LEU A 50 -7.88 13.42 -3.17
C LEU A 50 -8.08 12.49 -1.97
N MET A 51 -7.01 12.20 -1.23
CA MET A 51 -7.10 11.38 -0.02
C MET A 51 -8.09 11.96 0.99
N GLN A 52 -8.06 13.28 1.21
CA GLN A 52 -8.99 13.95 2.11
C GLN A 52 -10.45 13.94 1.59
N GLU A 53 -10.66 14.25 0.31
CA GLU A 53 -11.99 14.27 -0.33
C GLU A 53 -12.68 12.90 -0.26
N TRP A 54 -11.90 11.82 -0.43
CA TRP A 54 -12.40 10.45 -0.34
C TRP A 54 -12.38 9.88 1.10
N GLY A 55 -11.86 10.62 2.08
CA GLY A 55 -11.77 10.19 3.48
C GLY A 55 -10.79 9.03 3.71
N LEU A 56 -9.72 8.95 2.91
CA LEU A 56 -8.72 7.89 2.95
C LEU A 56 -7.40 8.40 3.52
N TYR A 57 -6.79 7.60 4.39
CA TYR A 57 -5.46 7.87 4.93
C TYR A 57 -4.65 6.59 4.94
N TYR A 58 -3.37 6.69 4.62
CA TYR A 58 -2.42 5.59 4.74
C TYR A 58 -1.33 5.98 5.73
N ARG A 59 -1.01 5.06 6.64
CA ARG A 59 0.09 5.18 7.59
C ARG A 59 0.92 3.91 7.52
N SER A 60 2.22 4.07 7.29
CA SER A 60 3.15 2.94 7.36
C SER A 60 3.30 2.47 8.81
N LEU A 61 3.30 1.15 8.99
CA LEU A 61 3.65 0.50 10.25
C LEU A 61 5.11 0.02 10.18
N PRO A 62 5.83 -0.02 11.31
CA PRO A 62 7.16 -0.61 11.35
C PRO A 62 7.09 -2.11 10.99
N LEU A 63 8.18 -2.64 10.47
CA LEU A 63 8.31 -4.08 10.22
C LEU A 63 8.75 -4.78 11.52
N ASP A 64 8.30 -6.02 11.74
CA ASP A 64 8.65 -6.80 12.94
C ASP A 64 10.17 -6.89 13.18
N SER A 65 10.96 -6.93 12.11
CA SER A 65 12.43 -6.94 12.16
C SER A 65 13.05 -5.61 12.63
N GLU A 66 12.33 -4.50 12.48
CA GLU A 66 12.76 -3.17 12.93
C GLU A 66 12.36 -2.92 14.39
N GLU A 67 11.28 -3.55 14.87
CA GLU A 67 10.86 -3.47 16.28
C GLU A 67 11.68 -4.40 17.21
N ASN A 68 12.27 -5.48 16.69
CA ASN A 68 13.09 -6.42 17.44
C ASN A 68 14.39 -6.82 16.71
N PRO A 69 15.47 -6.02 16.80
CA PRO A 69 16.74 -6.29 16.11
C PRO A 69 17.49 -7.54 16.63
N GLY A 70 17.00 -8.23 17.66
CA GLY A 70 17.62 -9.41 18.27
C GLY A 70 17.20 -10.77 17.70
N ASN A 71 16.40 -10.81 16.63
CA ASN A 71 15.87 -12.06 16.04
C ASN A 71 16.28 -12.25 14.56
N LEU A 72 17.40 -11.63 14.15
CA LEU A 72 18.06 -11.84 12.86
C LEU A 72 19.26 -12.79 13.00
#